data_AF-A0A355C6U0-F1
#
_entry.id   AF-A0A355C6U0-F1
#
_cell.length_a   1.000
_cell.length_b   1.000
_cell.length_c   1.000
_cell.angle_alpha   90.00
_cell.angle_beta   90.00
_cell.angle_gamma   90.00
#
_symmetry.space_group_name_H-M   'P 1'
#
loop_
_entity.id
_entity.type
_entity.pdbx_description
1 polymer ?
#
loop_
_entity_poly.entity_id
_entity_poly.type
_entity_poly.pdbx_seq_one_letter_code
_entity_poly.pdbx_strand_id
1 'polypeptide(L)'
;GKNQVSIKENTHSSKFTGDLNLLLDFSEDGNCTVSGISSIKTGTEVTIDYPVTGNGTFINDGDAWGGSKRDAIHLKYQFTDGINTYSATDTLVIRDRGVVMEAFEPVVIN
;
A
#
# COMPACT_ATOMS: atom_id res chain seq x y z
N GLY A 1 -5.13 -11.13 5.74
CA GLY A 1 -4.41 -12.32 6.25
C GLY A 1 -3.19 -11.89 7.08
N LYS A 2 -2.44 -12.82 7.66
CA LYS A 2 -1.26 -12.54 8.51
C LYS A 2 -0.15 -11.75 7.77
N ASN A 3 -0.10 -11.85 6.44
CA ASN A 3 0.93 -11.25 5.59
C ASN A 3 0.36 -10.16 4.66
N GLN A 4 -0.74 -9.54 5.06
CA GLN A 4 -1.45 -8.60 4.21
C GLN A 4 -1.44 -7.20 4.82
N VAL A 5 -1.15 -6.20 3.99
CA VAL A 5 -1.17 -4.79 4.36
C VAL A 5 -2.21 -4.08 3.50
N SER A 6 -3.11 -3.33 4.14
CA SER A 6 -4.03 -2.45 3.43
C SER A 6 -3.55 -1.01 3.54
N ILE A 7 -3.43 -0.34 2.40
CA ILE A 7 -3.04 1.06 2.28
C ILE A 7 -4.26 1.81 1.77
N LYS A 8 -4.60 2.90 2.46
CA LYS A 8 -5.65 3.84 2.05
C LYS A 8 -5.07 5.24 2.11
N GLU A 9 -4.79 5.79 0.95
CA GLU A 9 -4.17 7.11 0.80
C GLU A 9 -4.92 7.95 -0.22
N ASN A 10 -4.59 9.23 -0.29
CA ASN A 10 -5.05 10.07 -1.39
C ASN A 10 -4.01 10.05 -2.51
N THR A 11 -4.48 10.09 -3.75
CA THR A 11 -3.59 10.25 -4.90
C THR A 11 -2.91 11.61 -4.88
N HIS A 12 -1.59 11.62 -5.05
CA HIS A 12 -0.77 12.84 -5.14
C HIS A 12 -0.34 13.09 -6.59
N SER A 13 -1.31 13.43 -7.46
CA SER A 13 -1.06 13.69 -8.88
C SER A 13 -1.77 14.96 -9.36
N SER A 14 -1.22 15.60 -10.38
CA SER A 14 -1.89 16.73 -11.07
C SER A 14 -3.00 16.30 -12.03
N LYS A 15 -3.10 15.00 -12.34
CA LYS A 15 -4.10 14.44 -13.27
C LYS A 15 -5.10 13.49 -12.59
N PHE A 16 -4.75 12.96 -11.42
CA PHE A 16 -5.55 12.02 -10.66
C PHE A 16 -5.80 12.57 -9.27
N THR A 17 -7.06 12.56 -8.84
CA THR A 17 -7.45 12.92 -7.47
C THR A 17 -8.45 11.88 -6.95
N GLY A 18 -8.39 11.53 -5.67
CA GLY A 18 -9.26 10.53 -5.06
C GLY A 18 -8.49 9.49 -4.25
N ASP A 19 -9.23 8.48 -3.81
CA ASP A 19 -8.74 7.47 -2.87
C ASP A 19 -7.98 6.36 -3.59
N LEU A 20 -6.74 6.16 -3.16
CA LEU A 20 -5.88 5.05 -3.52
C LEU A 20 -5.99 3.98 -2.45
N ASN A 21 -6.70 2.90 -2.77
CA ASN A 21 -6.86 1.74 -1.90
C ASN A 21 -6.07 0.56 -2.48
N LEU A 22 -4.98 0.19 -1.81
CA LEU A 22 -4.14 -0.94 -2.18
C LEU A 22 -4.19 -2.04 -1.11
N LEU A 23 -4.12 -3.27 -1.58
CA LEU A 23 -4.00 -4.47 -0.79
C LEU A 23 -2.72 -5.18 -1.23
N LEU A 24 -1.74 -5.18 -0.35
CA LEU A 24 -0.46 -5.85 -0.54
C LEU A 24 -0.52 -7.21 0.13
N ASP A 25 -0.35 -8.29 -0.63
CA ASP A 25 -0.30 -9.65 -0.12
C ASP A 25 1.12 -10.22 -0.28
N PHE A 26 1.84 -10.35 0.83
CA PHE A 26 3.26 -10.71 0.86
C PHE A 26 3.48 -12.23 0.97
N SER A 27 4.36 -12.74 0.12
CA SER A 27 4.95 -14.07 0.26
C SER A 27 6.12 -14.07 1.25
N GLU A 28 6.56 -15.26 1.65
CA GLU A 28 7.63 -15.44 2.65
C GLU A 28 8.99 -14.92 2.19
N ASP A 29 9.22 -14.80 0.87
CA ASP A 29 10.42 -14.26 0.25
C ASP A 29 10.46 -12.71 0.22
N GLY A 30 9.44 -12.04 0.76
CA GLY A 30 9.33 -10.58 0.79
C GLY A 30 8.73 -9.96 -0.47
N ASN A 31 8.42 -10.74 -1.51
CA ASN A 31 7.64 -10.25 -2.65
C ASN A 31 6.17 -10.07 -2.26
N CYS A 32 5.46 -9.19 -2.96
CA CYS A 32 4.01 -9.07 -2.81
C CYS A 32 3.28 -8.86 -4.13
N THR A 33 2.02 -9.26 -4.12
CA THR A 33 1.05 -8.86 -5.15
C THR A 33 0.28 -7.64 -4.66
N VAL A 34 0.02 -6.70 -5.58
CA VAL A 34 -0.78 -5.51 -5.33
C VAL A 34 -2.12 -5.73 -6.00
N SER A 35 -3.20 -5.57 -5.24
CA SER A 35 -4.57 -5.62 -5.73
C SER A 35 -5.42 -4.55 -5.06
N GLY A 36 -6.61 -4.26 -5.57
CA GLY A 36 -7.55 -3.35 -4.91
C GLY A 36 -8.52 -2.69 -5.87
N ILE A 37 -9.43 -1.91 -5.30
CA ILE A 37 -10.35 -1.02 -6.03
C ILE A 37 -10.10 0.39 -5.53
N SER A 38 -9.58 1.26 -6.39
CA SER A 38 -9.30 2.66 -6.07
C SER A 38 -10.30 3.58 -6.76
N SER A 39 -10.87 4.51 -6.02
CA SER A 39 -11.90 5.43 -6.50
C SER A 39 -11.23 6.73 -6.94
N ILE A 40 -10.90 6.83 -8.23
CA ILE A 40 -10.05 7.88 -8.79
C ILE A 40 -10.85 8.74 -9.77
N LYS A 41 -10.56 10.05 -9.81
CA LYS A 41 -11.06 11.01 -10.80
C LYS A 41 -9.97 11.34 -11.82
N THR A 42 -10.33 11.38 -13.11
CA THR A 42 -9.39 11.56 -14.22
C THR A 42 -9.89 12.63 -15.19
N GLY A 43 -9.51 13.90 -14.96
CA GLY A 43 -9.88 15.05 -15.81
C GLY A 43 -11.37 15.42 -15.85
N THR A 44 -12.27 14.43 -15.96
CA THR A 44 -13.71 14.50 -15.80
C THR A 44 -14.05 14.41 -14.31
N GLU A 45 -15.01 15.20 -13.84
CA GLU A 45 -15.37 15.31 -12.40
C GLU A 45 -15.99 14.03 -11.79
N VAL A 46 -16.10 12.96 -12.58
CA VAL A 46 -16.71 11.70 -12.20
C VAL A 46 -15.66 10.82 -11.51
N THR A 47 -16.00 10.36 -10.30
CA THR A 47 -15.24 9.31 -9.62
C THR A 47 -15.57 7.96 -10.23
N ILE A 48 -14.56 7.20 -10.61
CA ILE A 48 -14.72 5.83 -11.14
C ILE A 48 -13.87 4.89 -10.28
N ASP A 49 -14.43 3.71 -10.00
CA ASP A 49 -13.73 2.63 -9.33
C ASP A 49 -12.85 1.88 -10.34
N TYR A 50 -11.55 1.94 -10.14
CA TYR A 50 -10.57 1.27 -10.99
C TYR A 50 -9.97 0.05 -10.28
N PRO A 51 -9.97 -1.14 -10.92
CA PRO A 51 -9.20 -2.26 -10.43
C PRO A 51 -7.71 -1.97 -10.58
N VAL A 52 -6.98 -2.12 -9.48
CA VAL A 52 -5.53 -1.97 -9.43
C VAL A 52 -4.90 -3.34 -9.42
N THR A 53 -3.85 -3.52 -10.24
CA THR A 53 -3.02 -4.72 -10.25
C THR A 53 -1.55 -4.33 -10.27
N GLY A 54 -0.70 -5.14 -9.63
CA GLY A 54 0.72 -4.89 -9.61
C GLY A 54 1.50 -5.84 -8.73
N ASN A 55 2.75 -5.46 -8.48
CA ASN A 55 3.69 -6.22 -7.68
C ASN A 55 4.52 -5.27 -6.82
N GLY A 56 5.11 -5.82 -5.77
CA GLY A 56 6.07 -5.11 -4.96
C GLY A 56 7.03 -6.04 -4.25
N THR A 57 7.99 -5.44 -3.55
CA THR A 57 8.99 -6.17 -2.77
C THR A 57 9.31 -5.39 -1.51
N PHE A 58 9.30 -6.08 -0.37
CA PHE A 58 9.82 -5.61 0.90
C PHE A 58 11.32 -5.86 0.96
N ILE A 59 12.08 -4.82 1.28
CA ILE A 59 13.54 -4.84 1.30
C ILE A 59 14.02 -4.30 2.66
N ASN A 60 14.76 -5.14 3.39
CA ASN A 60 15.43 -4.71 4.62
C ASN A 60 16.52 -3.68 4.28
N ASP A 61 16.60 -2.60 5.04
CA ASP A 61 17.54 -1.49 4.76
C ASP A 61 17.47 -0.95 3.31
N GLY A 62 16.28 -1.04 2.70
CA GLY A 62 16.06 -0.74 1.29
C GLY A 62 16.19 0.74 0.92
N ASP A 63 15.93 1.64 1.86
CA ASP A 63 16.04 3.09 1.64
C ASP A 63 16.48 3.85 2.91
N ALA A 64 16.78 5.14 2.78
CA ALA A 64 17.25 5.98 3.88
C ALA A 64 16.27 7.11 4.17
N TRP A 65 15.96 7.31 5.45
CA TRP A 65 15.16 8.45 5.88
C TRP A 65 15.69 9.01 7.21
N GLY A 66 15.98 10.31 7.23
CA GLY A 66 16.63 10.99 8.36
C GLY A 66 18.09 10.61 8.57
N GLY A 67 18.78 10.09 7.54
CA GLY A 67 20.19 9.68 7.61
C GLY A 67 20.43 8.25 8.12
N SER A 68 19.36 7.51 8.45
CA SER A 68 19.43 6.10 8.81
C SER A 68 18.79 5.23 7.72
N LYS A 69 19.39 4.07 7.46
CA LYS A 69 18.76 3.04 6.63
C LYS A 69 17.54 2.48 7.35
N ARG A 70 16.49 2.22 6.57
CA ARG A 70 15.20 1.74 7.03
C ARG A 70 14.67 0.74 6.02
N ASP A 71 13.83 -0.15 6.51
CA ASP A 71 13.10 -1.06 5.65
C ASP A 71 12.18 -0.28 4.71
N ALA A 72 12.08 -0.75 3.48
CA ALA A 72 11.28 -0.11 2.44
C ALA A 72 10.46 -1.13 1.67
N ILE A 73 9.32 -0.68 1.15
CA ILE A 73 8.51 -1.44 0.20
C ILE A 73 8.54 -0.68 -1.12
N HIS A 74 9.00 -1.34 -2.18
CA HIS A 74 8.93 -0.82 -3.54
C HIS A 74 7.71 -1.41 -4.23
N LEU A 75 6.85 -0.54 -4.75
CA LEU A 75 5.61 -0.93 -5.42
C LEU A 75 5.65 -0.49 -6.88
N LYS A 76 5.14 -1.34 -7.76
CA LYS A 76 4.82 -0.99 -9.14
C LYS A 76 3.45 -1.56 -9.49
N TYR A 77 2.51 -0.67 -9.78
CA TYR A 77 1.14 -1.04 -10.05
C TYR A 77 0.56 -0.20 -11.18
N GLN A 78 -0.56 -0.68 -11.70
CA GLN A 78 -1.28 -0.07 -12.80
C GLN A 78 -2.78 -0.18 -12.61
N PHE A 79 -3.49 0.71 -13.27
CA PHE A 79 -4.94 0.69 -13.40
C PHE A 79 -5.33 1.20 -14.78
N THR A 80 -6.51 0.81 -15.26
CA THR A 80 -6.98 1.15 -16.61
C THR A 80 -8.42 1.65 -16.57
N ASP A 81 -8.71 2.66 -17.40
CA ASP A 81 -10.07 3.14 -17.63
C ASP A 81 -10.77 2.45 -18.82
N GLY A 82 -10.16 1.37 -19.34
CA GLY A 82 -10.62 0.65 -20.53
C GLY A 82 -10.11 1.25 -21.85
N ILE A 83 -9.60 2.49 -21.84
CA ILE A 83 -9.03 3.18 -23.01
C ILE A 83 -7.53 3.41 -22.80
N ASN A 84 -7.16 3.90 -21.64
CA ASN A 84 -5.81 4.21 -21.22
C ASN A 84 -5.38 3.28 -20.09
N THR A 85 -4.09 2.99 -20.02
CA THR A 85 -3.46 2.33 -18.88
C THR A 85 -2.50 3.30 -18.22
N TYR A 86 -2.63 3.43 -16.90
CA TYR A 86 -1.81 4.28 -16.07
C TYR A 86 -0.96 3.42 -15.15
N SER A 87 0.26 3.84 -14.89
CA SER A 87 1.20 3.15 -14.01
C SER A 87 1.80 4.10 -12.99
N ALA A 88 2.07 3.57 -11.80
CA ALA A 88 2.70 4.29 -10.70
C ALA A 88 3.82 3.44 -10.09
N THR A 89 4.78 4.11 -9.47
CA THR A 89 5.90 3.48 -8.77
C THR A 89 6.16 4.26 -7.51
N ASP A 90 5.98 3.58 -6.37
CA ASP A 90 6.03 4.19 -5.05
C ASP A 90 7.08 3.47 -4.18
N THR A 91 7.73 4.25 -3.32
CA THR A 91 8.62 3.74 -2.27
C THR A 91 8.05 4.11 -0.91
N LEU A 92 7.67 3.11 -0.12
CA LEU A 92 7.15 3.27 1.23
C LEU A 92 8.26 2.97 2.22
N VAL A 93 8.79 3.99 2.87
CA VAL A 93 9.85 3.84 3.88
C VAL A 93 9.23 3.70 5.28
N ILE A 94 9.59 2.63 5.98
CA ILE A 94 8.99 2.30 7.28
C ILE A 94 9.62 3.17 8.38
N ARG A 95 8.78 3.98 9.03
CA ARG A 95 9.19 4.87 10.13
C ARG A 95 9.20 4.15 11.48
N ASP A 96 8.02 3.75 11.96
CA ASP A 96 7.84 3.13 13.27
C ASP A 96 6.95 1.89 13.11
N ARG A 97 7.36 0.77 13.71
CA ARG A 97 6.50 -0.41 13.82
C ARG A 97 5.66 -0.23 15.08
N GLY A 98 4.41 0.20 14.93
CA GLY A 98 3.46 0.46 16.04
C GLY A 98 2.99 -0.80 16.78
N VAL A 99 3.89 -1.75 17.03
CA VAL A 99 3.60 -2.99 17.76
C VAL A 99 3.57 -2.66 19.24
N VAL A 100 2.37 -2.56 19.80
CA VAL A 100 2.15 -2.48 21.25
C VAL A 100 1.92 -3.91 21.76
N MET A 101 2.69 -4.31 22.76
CA MET A 101 2.48 -5.62 23.42
C MET A 101 1.15 -5.58 24.18
N GLU A 102 0.21 -6.44 23.81
CA GLU A 102 -1.01 -6.69 24.60
C GLU A 102 -0.72 -7.77 25.65
N ALA A 103 -0.81 -7.42 26.93
CA ALA A 103 -0.76 -8.38 28.03
C ALA A 103 -2.21 -8.76 28.41
N PHE A 104 -2.57 -10.03 28.23
CA PHE A 104 -3.87 -10.53 28.69
C PHE A 104 -3.79 -10.87 30.18
N GLU A 105 -4.52 -10.12 31.00
CA GLU A 105 -4.70 -10.47 32.42
C GLU A 105 -5.82 -11.50 32.56
N PRO A 106 -5.57 -12.67 33.20
CA PRO A 106 -6.62 -13.66 33.42
C PRO A 106 -7.61 -13.14 34.47
N VAL A 107 -8.89 -13.08 34.11
CA VAL A 107 -9.98 -12.85 35.06
C VAL A 107 -10.39 -14.18 35.68
N VAL A 108 -10.16 -14.34 36.99
CA VAL A 108 -10.72 -15.45 37.76
C VAL A 108 -12.17 -15.09 38.08
N ILE A 109 -13.11 -15.77 37.44
CA ILE A 109 -14.54 -15.73 37.79
C ILE A 109 -14.81 -16.81 38.85
N ASN A 110 -15.40 -16.40 39.98
CA ASN A 110 -15.69 -17.23 41.14
C ASN A 110 -17.20 -17.32 41.38
#